data_AF-A0A7S1N9V3-F1
#
_entry.id   AF-A0A7S1N9V3-F1
#
_cell.length_a   1.000
_cell.length_b   1.000
_cell.length_c   1.000
_cell.angle_alpha   90.00
_cell.angle_beta   90.00
_cell.angle_gamma   90.00
#
_symmetry.space_group_name_H-M   'P 1'
#
loop_
_entity.id
_entity.type
_entity.pdbx_description
1 polymer ?
#
loop_
_entity_poly.entity_id
_entity_poly.type
_entity_poly.pdbx_seq_one_letter_code
_entity_poly.pdbx_strand_id
1 'polypeptide(L)'
;HTWTMTDLRRDDEHWSPVTAGSARNHLSQLLLSCLAYFRDKPLLCSETETVEEYTTRFLAQEEHYGWTLDYEPQIFCTLAHEGFITTSCEFLTDEDSAPPIQLLLPWIAPERHCLDFQHVRVSRQVRRCAKHYTMTTDQAFDEVMLGCVQQHGEDWLFRGLRWLLRQIFYHTSEASGHSSSVDS
;
A
#
# COMPACT_ATOMS: atom_id res chain seq x y z
N HIS A 1 11.07 1.90 -20.11
CA HIS A 1 10.04 2.96 -20.23
C HIS A 1 10.23 3.91 -19.05
N THR A 2 10.22 5.22 -19.26
CA THR A 2 10.41 6.20 -18.17
C THR A 2 9.05 6.79 -17.83
N TRP A 3 8.57 6.54 -16.61
CA TRP A 3 7.28 7.04 -16.13
C TRP A 3 7.25 8.56 -16.07
N THR A 4 6.17 9.18 -16.55
CA THR A 4 5.84 10.59 -16.33
C THR A 4 4.67 10.74 -15.37
N MET A 5 4.46 11.96 -14.85
CA MET A 5 3.29 12.26 -14.01
C MET A 5 1.96 11.98 -14.74
N THR A 6 1.92 12.30 -16.04
CA THR A 6 0.75 12.04 -16.88
C THR A 6 0.48 10.54 -17.02
N ASP A 7 1.54 9.74 -17.18
CA ASP A 7 1.39 8.27 -17.25
C ASP A 7 0.85 7.71 -15.94
N LEU A 8 1.40 8.15 -14.80
CA LEU A 8 0.99 7.70 -13.47
C LEU A 8 -0.48 8.04 -13.18
N ARG A 9 -0.89 9.29 -13.45
CA ARG A 9 -2.28 9.72 -13.23
C ARG A 9 -3.26 8.96 -14.13
N ARG A 10 -2.94 8.81 -15.41
CA ARG A 10 -3.78 8.08 -16.36
C ARG A 10 -3.94 6.61 -15.95
N ASP A 11 -2.86 5.99 -15.47
CA ASP A 11 -2.92 4.59 -15.03
C ASP A 11 -3.80 4.42 -13.77
N ASP A 12 -3.65 5.33 -12.80
CA ASP A 12 -4.42 5.27 -11.56
C ASP A 12 -5.91 5.67 -11.76
N GLU A 13 -6.23 6.58 -12.69
CA GLU A 13 -7.60 7.08 -12.96
C GLU A 13 -8.59 5.96 -13.35
N HIS A 14 -8.09 4.92 -14.02
CA HIS A 14 -8.91 3.80 -14.48
C HIS A 14 -8.92 2.63 -13.51
N TRP A 15 -8.17 2.73 -12.40
CA TRP A 15 -8.15 1.68 -11.41
C TRP A 15 -9.23 1.90 -10.35
N SER A 16 -9.94 0.83 -10.03
CA SER A 16 -10.86 0.80 -8.91
C SER A 16 -10.76 -0.56 -8.22
N PRO A 17 -10.88 -0.60 -6.88
CA PRO A 17 -10.87 -1.87 -6.18
C PRO A 17 -12.14 -2.66 -6.48
N VAL A 18 -12.05 -3.98 -6.35
CA VAL A 18 -13.23 -4.84 -6.37
C VAL A 18 -13.91 -4.70 -4.99
N THR A 19 -14.89 -3.79 -4.92
CA THR A 19 -15.28 -3.14 -3.65
C THR A 19 -16.21 -3.91 -2.72
N ALA A 20 -16.83 -5.03 -3.11
CA ALA A 20 -17.56 -5.92 -2.20
C ALA A 20 -18.27 -7.06 -2.96
N GLY A 21 -18.78 -8.04 -2.22
CA GLY A 21 -19.88 -8.90 -2.65
C GLY A 21 -19.46 -10.04 -3.57
N SER A 22 -20.36 -10.45 -4.46
CA SER A 22 -20.21 -11.68 -5.26
C SER A 22 -18.98 -11.67 -6.17
N ALA A 23 -18.58 -10.50 -6.70
CA ALA A 23 -17.40 -10.37 -7.54
C ALA A 23 -16.10 -10.63 -6.77
N ARG A 24 -15.98 -10.08 -5.55
CA ARG A 24 -14.83 -10.31 -4.67
C ARG A 24 -14.75 -11.77 -4.25
N ASN A 25 -15.87 -12.34 -3.81
CA ASN A 25 -15.93 -13.75 -3.42
C ASN A 25 -15.56 -14.67 -4.59
N HIS A 26 -16.07 -14.38 -5.79
CA HIS A 26 -15.70 -15.13 -6.99
C HIS A 26 -14.19 -15.04 -7.28
N LEU A 27 -13.61 -13.83 -7.19
CA LEU A 27 -12.19 -13.62 -7.42
C LEU A 27 -11.32 -14.33 -6.37
N SER A 28 -11.67 -14.27 -5.09
CA SER A 28 -10.99 -15.00 -4.02
C SER A 28 -11.02 -16.51 -4.27
N GLN A 29 -12.18 -17.06 -4.65
CA GLN A 29 -12.30 -18.49 -4.98
C GLN A 29 -11.48 -18.86 -6.22
N LEU A 30 -11.46 -18.00 -7.23
CA LEU A 30 -10.64 -18.20 -8.43
C LEU A 30 -9.15 -18.25 -8.04
N LEU A 31 -8.66 -17.28 -7.27
CA LEU A 31 -7.27 -17.22 -6.81
C LEU A 31 -6.89 -18.47 -6.00
N LEU A 32 -7.73 -18.90 -5.06
CA LEU A 32 -7.52 -20.12 -4.28
C LEU A 32 -7.50 -21.37 -5.18
N SER A 33 -8.33 -21.41 -6.23
CA SER A 33 -8.38 -22.54 -7.15
C SER A 33 -7.16 -22.60 -8.07
N CYS A 34 -6.72 -21.46 -8.60
CA CYS A 34 -5.69 -21.34 -9.63
C CYS A 34 -4.28 -21.27 -9.04
N LEU A 35 -4.11 -20.66 -7.86
CA LEU A 35 -2.80 -20.36 -7.29
C LEU A 35 -2.62 -21.15 -5.99
N ALA A 36 -1.95 -22.30 -6.11
CA ALA A 36 -1.64 -23.16 -4.96
C ALA A 36 -0.92 -22.39 -3.83
N TYR A 37 -0.13 -21.38 -4.17
CA TYR A 37 0.57 -20.52 -3.21
C TYR A 37 -0.35 -19.89 -2.16
N PHE A 38 -1.57 -19.48 -2.53
CA PHE A 38 -2.48 -18.76 -1.61
C PHE A 38 -3.41 -19.66 -0.80
N ARG A 39 -3.50 -20.96 -1.12
CA ARG A 39 -4.46 -21.88 -0.47
C ARG A 39 -4.24 -21.98 1.03
N ASP A 40 -2.98 -21.99 1.42
CA ASP A 40 -2.59 -22.14 2.82
C ASP A 40 -2.29 -20.79 3.48
N LYS A 41 -2.42 -19.67 2.75
CA LYS A 41 -2.14 -18.33 3.28
C LYS A 41 -3.37 -17.69 3.88
N PRO A 42 -3.22 -16.98 5.01
CA PRO A 42 -4.34 -16.29 5.64
C PRO A 42 -4.86 -15.16 4.74
N LEU A 43 -6.06 -15.36 4.21
CA LEU A 43 -6.88 -14.34 3.56
C LEU A 43 -7.50 -13.45 4.65
N LEU A 44 -7.35 -12.12 4.55
CA LEU A 44 -8.19 -11.15 5.24
C LEU A 44 -9.38 -10.79 4.36
N CYS A 45 -10.59 -10.98 4.88
CA CYS A 45 -11.83 -10.50 4.25
C CYS A 45 -12.65 -9.69 5.24
N SER A 46 -12.68 -8.38 5.05
CA SER A 46 -13.35 -7.43 5.95
C SER A 46 -14.86 -7.62 6.10
N GLU A 47 -15.50 -8.32 5.15
CA GLU A 47 -16.92 -8.65 5.23
C GLU A 47 -17.21 -9.74 6.27
N THR A 48 -16.19 -10.53 6.65
CA THR A 48 -16.36 -11.74 7.47
C THR A 48 -15.57 -11.71 8.76
N GLU A 49 -14.53 -10.88 8.86
CA GLU A 49 -13.69 -10.77 10.05
C GLU A 49 -13.14 -9.36 10.22
N THR A 50 -12.81 -9.03 11.46
CA THR A 50 -12.07 -7.82 11.83
C THR A 50 -10.56 -8.02 11.61
N VAL A 51 -9.82 -6.91 11.54
CA VAL A 51 -8.35 -6.98 11.48
C VAL A 51 -7.77 -7.64 12.75
N GLU A 52 -8.38 -7.45 13.92
CA GLU A 52 -7.93 -8.07 15.17
C GLU A 52 -8.05 -9.61 15.14
N GLU A 53 -9.21 -10.12 14.67
CA GLU A 53 -9.43 -11.55 14.48
C GLU A 53 -8.45 -12.13 13.45
N TYR A 54 -8.24 -11.41 12.36
CA TYR A 54 -7.25 -11.75 11.34
C TYR A 54 -5.83 -11.81 11.91
N THR A 55 -5.40 -10.80 12.69
CA THR A 55 -4.09 -10.76 13.34
C THR A 55 -3.87 -11.96 14.24
N THR A 56 -4.87 -12.30 15.06
CA THR A 56 -4.81 -13.46 15.95
C THR A 56 -4.61 -14.76 15.17
N ARG A 57 -5.37 -14.94 14.08
CA ARG A 57 -5.26 -16.12 13.20
C ARG A 57 -3.94 -16.15 12.43
N PHE A 58 -3.47 -15.00 11.95
CA PHE A 58 -2.20 -14.85 11.25
C PHE A 58 -1.03 -15.28 12.15
N LEU A 59 -0.99 -14.80 13.40
CA LEU A 59 0.07 -15.10 14.36
C LEU A 59 0.04 -16.55 14.89
N ALA A 60 -1.09 -17.24 14.76
CA ALA A 60 -1.21 -18.65 15.16
C ALA A 60 -0.56 -19.62 14.14
N GLN A 61 -0.13 -19.11 12.98
CA GLN A 61 0.47 -19.90 11.90
C GLN A 61 1.90 -19.42 11.62
N GLU A 62 2.79 -20.31 11.19
CA GLU A 62 4.12 -19.92 10.71
C GLU A 62 4.01 -19.37 9.28
N GLU A 63 3.53 -18.13 9.17
CA GLU A 63 3.24 -17.51 7.87
C GLU A 63 4.04 -16.25 7.59
N HIS A 64 4.58 -16.17 6.38
CA HIS A 64 5.35 -15.02 5.92
C HIS A 64 4.51 -13.97 5.20
N TYR A 65 3.34 -14.31 4.67
CA TYR A 65 2.47 -13.33 4.03
C TYR A 65 1.04 -13.79 4.14
N GLY A 66 0.15 -12.87 4.43
CA GLY A 66 -1.25 -13.03 4.15
C GLY A 66 -1.58 -12.32 2.84
N TRP A 67 -2.86 -12.30 2.51
CA TRP A 67 -3.33 -11.60 1.32
C TRP A 67 -4.73 -11.04 1.53
N THR A 68 -5.07 -9.99 0.79
CA THR A 68 -6.41 -9.43 0.79
C THR A 68 -6.73 -8.69 -0.51
N LEU A 69 -8.02 -8.65 -0.83
CA LEU A 69 -8.62 -7.82 -1.88
C LEU A 69 -9.24 -6.54 -1.31
N ASP A 70 -9.13 -6.31 0.00
CA ASP A 70 -9.64 -5.14 0.68
C ASP A 70 -8.67 -3.96 0.56
N TYR A 71 -9.06 -2.99 -0.28
CA TYR A 71 -8.35 -1.71 -0.45
C TYR A 71 -9.06 -0.57 0.29
N GLU A 72 -9.71 -0.85 1.42
CA GLU A 72 -10.27 0.23 2.24
C GLU A 72 -9.15 0.93 3.02
N PRO A 73 -9.05 2.27 2.97
CA PRO A 73 -8.03 3.04 3.70
C PRO A 73 -7.94 2.68 5.19
N GLN A 74 -9.10 2.50 5.85
CA GLN A 74 -9.14 2.19 7.28
C GLN A 74 -8.58 0.81 7.60
N ILE A 75 -8.82 -0.19 6.76
CA ILE A 75 -8.26 -1.54 6.93
C ILE A 75 -6.74 -1.48 6.82
N PHE A 76 -6.20 -0.77 5.82
CA PHE A 76 -4.76 -0.60 5.64
C PHE A 76 -4.12 0.08 6.85
N CYS A 77 -4.71 1.16 7.35
CA CYS A 77 -4.22 1.86 8.55
C CYS A 77 -4.30 0.96 9.80
N THR A 78 -5.35 0.15 9.93
CA THR A 78 -5.50 -0.77 11.06
C THR A 78 -4.48 -1.91 10.99
N LEU A 79 -4.22 -2.48 9.81
CA LEU A 79 -3.13 -3.44 9.62
C LEU A 79 -1.78 -2.84 10.00
N ALA A 80 -1.49 -1.61 9.57
CA ALA A 80 -0.26 -0.92 9.95
C ALA A 80 -0.16 -0.69 11.48
N HIS A 81 -1.27 -0.36 12.13
CA HIS A 81 -1.35 -0.23 13.60
C HIS A 81 -1.06 -1.56 14.31
N GLU A 82 -1.60 -2.67 13.81
CA GLU A 82 -1.30 -4.03 14.28
C GLU A 82 0.12 -4.50 13.93
N GLY A 83 0.91 -3.64 13.29
CA GLY A 83 2.32 -3.86 13.01
C GLY A 83 2.59 -4.55 11.67
N PHE A 84 1.59 -4.76 10.82
CA PHE A 84 1.81 -5.30 9.48
C PHE A 84 2.53 -4.29 8.58
N ILE A 85 3.44 -4.81 7.75
CA ILE A 85 3.98 -4.14 6.58
C ILE A 85 3.21 -4.71 5.38
N THR A 86 2.54 -3.85 4.64
CA THR A 86 1.71 -4.26 3.51
C THR A 86 2.41 -3.88 2.21
N THR A 87 2.72 -4.88 1.39
CA THR A 87 3.15 -4.70 0.00
C THR A 87 2.01 -5.10 -0.94
N SER A 88 2.24 -5.08 -2.26
CA SER A 88 1.27 -5.56 -3.23
C SER A 88 1.91 -6.45 -4.28
N CYS A 89 1.10 -7.27 -4.93
CA CYS A 89 1.50 -8.07 -6.08
C CYS A 89 0.44 -8.01 -7.17
N GLU A 90 0.86 -8.33 -8.39
CA GLU A 90 0.02 -8.36 -9.58
C GLU A 90 0.11 -9.72 -10.27
N PHE A 91 -1.05 -10.22 -10.73
CA PHE A 91 -1.15 -11.42 -11.56
C PHE A 91 -1.71 -11.05 -12.92
N LEU A 92 -0.95 -11.40 -13.96
CA LEU A 92 -1.42 -11.31 -15.33
C LEU A 92 -2.44 -12.42 -15.59
N THR A 93 -3.50 -12.07 -16.30
CA THR A 93 -4.50 -13.01 -16.79
C THR A 93 -4.13 -13.43 -18.21
N ASP A 94 -4.36 -14.71 -18.57
CA ASP A 94 -4.07 -15.24 -19.91
C ASP A 94 -4.92 -14.62 -21.03
N GLU A 95 -5.96 -13.85 -20.66
CA GLU A 95 -6.72 -13.05 -21.63
C GLU A 95 -6.03 -11.70 -21.86
N ASP A 96 -5.57 -11.48 -23.10
CA ASP A 96 -4.90 -10.25 -23.57
C ASP A 96 -5.66 -8.95 -23.26
N SER A 97 -6.96 -9.03 -22.96
CA SER A 97 -7.84 -7.89 -22.67
C SER A 97 -8.29 -7.79 -21.21
N ALA A 98 -8.01 -8.77 -20.37
CA ALA A 98 -8.46 -8.72 -18.98
C ALA A 98 -7.46 -7.90 -18.13
N PRO A 99 -7.96 -7.03 -17.23
CA PRO A 99 -7.08 -6.26 -16.37
C PRO A 99 -6.39 -7.19 -15.37
N PRO A 100 -5.12 -6.94 -15.05
CA PRO A 100 -4.40 -7.78 -14.12
C PRO A 100 -4.99 -7.68 -12.70
N ILE A 101 -4.95 -8.80 -11.99
CA ILE A 101 -5.49 -8.91 -10.62
C ILE A 101 -4.42 -8.44 -9.64
N GLN A 102 -4.78 -7.52 -8.76
CA GLN A 102 -3.85 -7.00 -7.76
C GLN A 102 -4.33 -7.31 -6.36
N LEU A 103 -3.38 -7.69 -5.51
CA LEU A 103 -3.60 -8.05 -4.11
C LEU A 103 -2.71 -7.22 -3.21
N LEU A 104 -3.19 -6.94 -1.99
CA LEU A 104 -2.34 -6.51 -0.90
C LEU A 104 -1.81 -7.73 -0.15
N LEU A 105 -0.55 -7.67 0.26
CA LEU A 105 0.17 -8.73 0.97
C LEU A 105 0.62 -8.23 2.34
N PRO A 106 -0.27 -8.24 3.35
CA PRO A 106 0.12 -7.92 4.72
C PRO A 106 1.10 -8.95 5.27
N TRP A 107 2.16 -8.47 5.91
CA TRP A 107 3.19 -9.30 6.53
C TRP A 107 3.67 -8.74 7.87
N ILE A 108 3.90 -9.62 8.85
CA ILE A 108 4.71 -9.31 10.03
C ILE A 108 6.07 -9.99 9.90
N ALA A 109 7.12 -9.20 9.67
CA ALA A 109 8.49 -9.71 9.72
C ALA A 109 8.83 -10.27 11.12
N PRO A 110 9.51 -11.43 11.23
CA PRO A 110 9.94 -11.97 12.52
C PRO A 110 10.90 -11.04 13.27
N GLU A 111 11.73 -10.31 12.51
CA GLU A 111 12.63 -9.28 13.02
C GLU A 111 12.29 -7.94 12.35
N ARG A 112 12.19 -6.88 13.16
CA ARG A 112 11.92 -5.52 12.67
C ARG A 112 13.22 -4.74 12.53
N HIS A 113 13.44 -4.20 11.34
CA HIS A 113 14.48 -3.19 11.14
C HIS A 113 13.91 -1.82 11.49
N CYS A 114 14.25 -1.33 12.68
CA CYS A 114 13.85 -0.01 13.16
C CYS A 114 15.02 0.97 13.10
N LEU A 115 14.72 2.23 12.77
CA LEU A 115 15.68 3.32 12.85
C LEU A 115 15.46 4.08 14.16
N ASP A 116 16.44 4.05 15.05
CA ASP A 116 16.45 4.90 16.23
C ASP A 116 17.02 6.28 15.86
N PHE A 117 16.13 7.26 15.70
CA PHE A 117 16.46 8.62 15.30
C PHE A 117 17.47 9.31 16.23
N GLN A 118 17.54 8.94 17.52
CA GLN A 118 18.54 9.50 18.46
C GLN A 118 19.95 9.01 18.18
N HIS A 119 20.07 7.83 17.55
CA HIS A 119 21.33 7.17 17.26
C HIS A 119 21.71 7.17 15.77
N VAL A 120 20.91 7.82 14.91
CA VAL A 120 21.22 7.98 13.49
C VAL A 120 22.53 8.74 13.30
N ARG A 121 23.52 8.05 12.71
CA ARG A 121 24.80 8.66 12.38
C ARG A 121 24.72 9.39 11.04
N VAL A 122 24.62 10.72 11.09
CA VAL A 122 24.74 11.57 9.90
C VAL A 122 26.18 12.01 9.70
N SER A 123 26.80 11.59 8.59
CA SER A 123 28.19 11.94 8.28
C SER A 123 28.37 13.44 8.01
N ARG A 124 29.58 13.97 8.23
CA ARG A 124 29.90 15.39 7.94
C ARG A 124 29.66 15.74 6.47
N GLN A 125 29.93 14.80 5.56
CA GLN A 125 29.69 14.97 4.13
C GLN A 125 28.21 15.12 3.84
N VAL A 126 27.36 14.24 4.38
CA VAL A 126 25.91 14.31 4.21
C VAL A 126 25.38 15.65 4.74
N ARG A 127 25.82 16.09 5.91
CA ARG A 127 25.42 17.41 6.47
C ARG A 127 25.81 18.57 5.56
N ARG A 128 26.97 18.52 4.91
CA ARG A 128 27.41 19.57 3.97
C ARG A 128 26.53 19.58 2.72
N CYS A 129 26.23 18.42 2.15
CA CYS A 129 25.36 18.30 0.98
C CYS A 129 23.94 18.76 1.29
N ALA A 130 23.39 18.38 2.45
CA ALA A 130 22.02 18.70 2.85
C ALA A 130 21.73 20.21 2.95
N LYS A 131 22.74 21.06 3.18
CA LYS A 131 22.58 22.53 3.25
C LYS A 131 22.04 23.18 1.96
N HIS A 132 22.12 22.46 0.84
CA HIS A 132 21.65 22.95 -0.46
C HIS A 132 20.21 22.54 -0.77
N TYR A 133 19.53 21.85 0.15
CA TYR A 133 18.19 21.33 -0.04
C TYR A 133 17.24 21.88 1.02
N THR A 134 15.97 22.03 0.64
CA THR A 134 14.86 22.29 1.56
C THR A 134 14.04 21.01 1.67
N MET A 135 13.55 20.72 2.88
CA MET A 135 12.65 19.62 3.14
C MET A 135 11.28 20.17 3.52
N THR A 136 10.24 19.64 2.89
CA THR A 136 8.84 19.91 3.20
C THR A 136 8.14 18.60 3.49
N THR A 137 7.03 18.66 4.22
CA THR A 137 6.17 17.50 4.51
C THR A 137 4.83 17.72 3.85
N ASP A 138 4.27 16.67 3.24
CA ASP A 138 2.92 16.66 2.69
C ASP A 138 2.64 17.71 1.59
N GLN A 139 3.67 18.18 0.88
CA GLN A 139 3.50 19.20 -0.18
C GLN A 139 3.51 18.66 -1.61
N ALA A 140 4.03 17.45 -1.83
CA ALA A 140 4.31 16.92 -3.18
C ALA A 140 4.18 15.39 -3.23
N PHE A 141 3.04 14.87 -2.74
CA PHE A 141 2.82 13.42 -2.60
C PHE A 141 2.94 12.68 -3.95
N ASP A 142 2.27 13.18 -4.99
CA ASP A 142 2.31 12.58 -6.32
C ASP A 142 3.74 12.58 -6.90
N GLU A 143 4.52 13.65 -6.69
CA GLU A 143 5.90 13.75 -7.16
C GLU A 143 6.82 12.77 -6.43
N VAL A 144 6.62 12.59 -5.12
CA VAL A 144 7.33 11.57 -4.32
C VAL A 144 6.97 10.16 -4.82
N MET A 145 5.68 9.89 -5.04
CA MET A 145 5.20 8.63 -5.60
C MET A 145 5.84 8.32 -6.95
N LEU A 146 5.87 9.31 -7.86
CA LEU A 146 6.52 9.18 -9.16
C LEU A 146 8.01 8.88 -9.01
N GLY A 147 8.70 9.55 -8.09
CA GLY A 147 10.11 9.28 -7.78
C GLY A 147 10.35 7.84 -7.33
N CYS A 148 9.48 7.30 -6.47
CA CYS A 148 9.56 5.89 -6.05
C CYS A 148 9.42 4.93 -7.23
N VAL A 149 8.42 5.14 -8.10
CA VAL A 149 8.19 4.29 -9.29
C VAL A 149 9.33 4.42 -10.30
N GLN A 150 9.89 5.62 -10.50
CA GLN A 150 11.03 5.82 -11.39
C GLN A 150 12.30 5.13 -10.87
N GLN A 151 12.50 5.10 -9.55
CA GLN A 151 13.70 4.50 -8.95
C GLN A 151 13.62 2.97 -8.90
N HIS A 152 12.44 2.42 -8.60
CA HIS A 152 12.27 1.00 -8.29
C HIS A 152 11.41 0.23 -9.30
N GLY A 153 10.86 0.90 -10.33
CA GLY A 153 9.84 0.30 -11.17
C GLY A 153 8.50 0.13 -10.44
N GLU A 154 7.59 -0.63 -11.06
CA GLU A 154 6.31 -1.03 -10.46
C GLU A 154 6.40 -2.37 -9.71
N ASP A 155 7.54 -2.69 -9.10
CA ASP A 155 7.78 -4.04 -8.55
C ASP A 155 6.98 -4.37 -7.29
N TRP A 156 6.64 -3.35 -6.49
CA TRP A 156 5.95 -3.49 -5.20
C TRP A 156 4.89 -2.40 -4.96
N LEU A 157 4.92 -1.35 -5.79
CA LEU A 157 4.07 -0.16 -5.68
C LEU A 157 3.10 -0.13 -6.86
N PHE A 158 2.38 -1.23 -7.05
CA PHE A 158 1.38 -1.38 -8.10
C PHE A 158 0.22 -0.38 -7.94
N ARG A 159 -0.49 -0.10 -9.03
CA ARG A 159 -1.58 0.89 -9.12
C ARG A 159 -2.59 0.84 -7.98
N GLY A 160 -2.99 -0.36 -7.51
CA GLY A 160 -3.92 -0.49 -6.38
C GLY A 160 -3.37 0.04 -5.06
N LEU A 161 -2.09 -0.21 -4.77
CA LEU A 161 -1.43 0.33 -3.58
C LEU A 161 -1.21 1.84 -3.71
N ARG A 162 -0.86 2.33 -4.91
CA ARG A 162 -0.75 3.78 -5.16
C ARG A 162 -2.08 4.50 -4.94
N TRP A 163 -3.15 3.96 -5.53
CA TRP A 163 -4.50 4.47 -5.36
C TRP A 163 -4.86 4.54 -3.87
N LEU A 164 -4.61 3.47 -3.12
CA LEU A 164 -4.90 3.39 -1.68
C LEU A 164 -4.12 4.42 -0.87
N LEU A 165 -2.81 4.53 -1.08
CA LEU A 165 -1.98 5.53 -0.41
C LEU A 165 -2.42 6.96 -0.74
N ARG A 166 -2.85 7.20 -1.99
CA ARG A 166 -3.40 8.49 -2.41
C ARG A 166 -4.72 8.80 -1.69
N GLN A 167 -5.61 7.82 -1.55
CA GLN A 167 -6.84 7.98 -0.77
C GLN A 167 -6.50 8.36 0.68
N ILE A 168 -5.58 7.64 1.33
CA ILE A 168 -5.17 7.93 2.71
C ILE A 168 -4.63 9.36 2.83
N PHE A 169 -3.75 9.78 1.93
CA PHE A 169 -3.12 11.10 1.98
C PHE A 169 -4.14 12.24 1.87
N TYR A 170 -5.03 12.20 0.87
CA TYR A 170 -5.96 13.29 0.63
C TYR A 170 -7.15 13.30 1.60
N HIS A 171 -7.68 12.13 2.02
CA HIS A 171 -8.75 12.08 3.02
C HIS A 171 -8.28 12.52 4.42
N THR A 172 -7.02 12.26 4.78
CA THR A 172 -6.44 12.77 6.04
C THR A 172 -6.25 14.29 5.99
N SER A 173 -5.88 14.82 4.83
CA SER A 173 -5.70 16.27 4.63
C SER A 173 -6.99 17.04 4.82
N GLU A 174 -8.13 16.52 4.33
CA GLU A 174 -9.45 17.13 4.51
C GLU A 174 -9.92 17.12 5.97
N ALA A 175 -9.66 16.03 6.72
CA ALA A 175 -10.00 15.94 8.13
C ALA A 175 -9.14 16.85 9.03
N SER A 176 -7.91 17.17 8.60
CA SER A 176 -6.95 18.00 9.34
C SER A 176 -7.11 19.52 9.12
N GLY A 177 -8.14 19.94 8.37
CA GLY A 177 -8.47 21.33 8.05
C GLY A 177 -8.68 22.21 9.29
N HIS A 178 -7.57 22.71 9.85
CA HIS A 178 -7.56 23.92 10.65
C HIS A 178 -8.11 25.07 9.82
N SER A 179 -9.20 25.64 10.32
CA SER A 179 -9.62 27.02 10.14
C SER A 179 -8.41 27.97 10.18
N SER A 180 -7.86 28.28 9.01
CA SER A 180 -7.14 29.53 8.81
C SER A 180 -8.14 30.57 8.31
N SER A 181 -9.01 31.03 9.20
CA SER A 181 -9.64 32.34 9.07
C SER A 181 -8.54 33.38 9.24
N VAL A 182 -8.19 34.01 8.13
CA VAL A 182 -7.34 35.19 8.06
C VAL A 182 -8.09 36.34 8.72
N ASP A 183 -7.71 36.70 9.95
CA ASP A 183 -8.03 38.03 10.47
C ASP A 183 -7.17 39.04 9.71
N SER A 184 -7.86 39.96 9.02
CA SER A 184 -7.30 41.16 8.40
C SER A 184 -7.42 42.35 9.35
#